data_AF-A0A955TSR9-F1
#
_entry.id   AF-A0A955TSR9-F1
#
_cell.length_a   1.000
_cell.length_b   1.000
_cell.length_c   1.000
_cell.angle_alpha   90.00
_cell.angle_beta   90.00
_cell.angle_gamma   90.00
#
_symmetry.space_group_name_H-M   'P 1'
#
loop_
_entity.id
_entity.type
_entity.pdbx_description
1 polymer ?
#
loop_
_entity_poly.entity_id
_entity_poly.type
_entity_poly.pdbx_seq_one_letter_code
_entity_poly.pdbx_strand_id
1 'polypeptide(L)'
;DQAANVFANTFYTEMFRNRPFGDAVTLARQAIFAQFGNSNTWGAYQCYGDPDYTFKPDPNNVKTDHRMVAPAELVIELASVARQAKTTKGKGEERLRQQLDDLKALTQPEWMESADVCAAFGKAYGELGLFEEAVQYYDKGRRAQPATATIDCLEQLANLKVRWALKQGLALSSSRMTTEDIAKRRSFMEAQINDAETVLDGLLGIHPTQERCALKGKVYKGKALLSHQPGLRSRALRAMHDWYGQGYDVGTKAKRSDTYYPLVNRLAAEIVLSWGLNPTRGAKGKRRKVSGIDTIENGLSELEQHAERLLNEGQSFWDWGLNADVLLLKALYAQTLTADDRDAIFNGYQEAQRREGSAREIDSVVENIRFFEVMLETTHASPAHSTLAESLKMLRDRLVPSKSE
;
A
#
# COMPACT_ATOMS: atom_id res chain seq x y z
N ASP A 1 38.53 -9.30 -43.93
CA ASP A 1 37.81 -8.08 -43.56
C ASP A 1 38.62 -7.35 -42.47
N GLN A 2 38.95 -6.07 -42.69
CA GLN A 2 39.79 -5.27 -41.76
C GLN A 2 39.01 -4.78 -40.54
N ALA A 3 37.74 -4.41 -40.69
CA ALA A 3 36.90 -3.98 -39.56
C ALA A 3 36.65 -5.15 -38.59
N ALA A 4 36.44 -6.34 -39.14
CA ALA A 4 36.32 -7.58 -38.37
C ALA A 4 37.60 -7.91 -37.58
N ASN A 5 38.77 -7.67 -38.18
CA ASN A 5 40.06 -7.88 -37.54
C ASN A 5 40.27 -6.93 -36.36
N VAL A 6 39.91 -5.64 -36.53
CA VAL A 6 39.96 -4.65 -35.44
C VAL A 6 39.00 -5.01 -34.32
N PHE A 7 37.76 -5.45 -34.62
CA PHE A 7 36.83 -5.95 -33.60
C PHE A 7 37.48 -7.03 -32.74
N ALA A 8 37.95 -8.11 -33.40
CA ALA A 8 38.48 -9.28 -32.72
C ALA A 8 39.71 -8.93 -31.87
N ASN A 9 40.65 -8.16 -32.42
CA ASN A 9 41.85 -7.77 -31.70
C ASN A 9 41.54 -6.91 -30.48
N THR A 10 40.71 -5.87 -30.63
CA THR A 10 40.33 -5.02 -29.49
C THR A 10 39.55 -5.80 -28.45
N PHE A 11 38.55 -6.58 -28.86
CA PHE A 11 37.73 -7.39 -27.95
C PHE A 11 38.59 -8.38 -27.13
N TYR A 12 39.41 -9.21 -27.79
CA TYR A 12 40.23 -10.18 -27.08
C TYR A 12 41.31 -9.52 -26.23
N THR A 13 41.92 -8.41 -26.69
CA THR A 13 42.88 -7.65 -25.88
C THR A 13 42.27 -7.18 -24.56
N GLU A 14 41.06 -6.62 -24.60
CA GLU A 14 40.38 -6.15 -23.40
C GLU A 14 39.89 -7.30 -22.50
N MET A 15 39.39 -8.39 -23.09
CA MET A 15 39.05 -9.61 -22.34
C MET A 15 40.30 -10.22 -21.65
N PHE A 16 41.46 -10.26 -22.31
CA PHE A 16 42.72 -10.72 -21.72
C PHE A 16 43.29 -9.76 -20.67
N ARG A 17 42.91 -8.48 -20.70
CA ARG A 17 43.13 -7.51 -19.62
C ARG A 17 42.13 -7.66 -18.47
N ASN A 18 41.25 -8.67 -18.55
CA ASN A 18 40.25 -8.99 -17.55
C ASN A 18 39.15 -7.92 -17.38
N ARG A 19 38.85 -7.14 -18.43
CA ARG A 19 37.67 -6.26 -18.43
C ARG A 19 36.38 -7.08 -18.56
N PRO A 20 35.24 -6.54 -18.08
CA PRO A 20 33.92 -7.14 -18.33
C PRO A 20 33.65 -7.32 -19.83
N PHE A 21 32.94 -8.39 -20.17
CA PHE A 21 32.55 -8.73 -21.53
C PHE A 21 31.82 -7.58 -22.23
N GLY A 22 30.88 -6.92 -21.55
CA GLY A 22 30.13 -5.79 -22.09
C GLY A 22 31.03 -4.59 -22.45
N ASP A 23 32.01 -4.28 -21.58
CA ASP A 23 32.99 -3.22 -21.82
C ASP A 23 33.90 -3.56 -23.00
N ALA A 24 34.40 -4.80 -23.07
CA ALA A 24 35.25 -5.25 -24.15
C ALA A 24 34.54 -5.17 -25.51
N VAL A 25 33.26 -5.55 -25.58
CA VAL A 25 32.43 -5.38 -26.79
C VAL A 25 32.24 -3.91 -27.14
N THR A 26 31.94 -3.06 -26.14
CA THR A 26 31.73 -1.63 -26.34
C THR A 26 32.98 -0.94 -26.89
N LEU A 27 34.15 -1.20 -26.30
CA LEU A 27 35.44 -0.68 -26.75
C LEU A 27 35.78 -1.17 -28.17
N ALA A 28 35.50 -2.43 -28.48
CA ALA A 28 35.71 -2.98 -29.82
C ALA A 28 34.82 -2.30 -30.87
N ARG A 29 33.54 -2.04 -30.56
CA ARG A 29 32.63 -1.28 -31.43
C ARG A 29 33.08 0.15 -31.63
N GLN A 30 33.52 0.83 -30.56
CA GLN A 30 34.07 2.18 -30.63
C GLN A 30 35.32 2.25 -31.51
N ALA A 31 36.23 1.27 -31.39
CA ALA A 31 37.44 1.21 -32.21
C ALA A 31 37.11 1.07 -33.70
N ILE A 32 36.10 0.26 -34.06
CA ILE A 32 35.64 0.13 -35.45
C ILE A 32 34.96 1.40 -35.92
N PHE A 33 34.09 1.99 -35.10
CA PHE A 33 33.40 3.23 -35.46
C PHE A 33 34.40 4.36 -35.75
N ALA A 34 35.45 4.47 -34.93
CA ALA A 34 36.50 5.47 -35.11
C ALA A 34 37.34 5.25 -36.38
N GLN A 35 37.64 3.99 -36.75
CA GLN A 35 38.51 3.66 -37.89
C GLN A 35 37.77 3.41 -39.21
N PHE A 36 36.51 2.96 -39.13
CA PHE A 36 35.69 2.49 -40.24
C PHE A 36 34.24 2.99 -40.15
N GLY A 37 34.03 4.24 -39.69
CA GLY A 37 32.70 4.82 -39.45
C GLY A 37 31.76 4.88 -40.67
N ASN A 38 32.30 4.76 -41.89
CA ASN A 38 31.52 4.67 -43.13
C ASN A 38 30.93 3.27 -43.39
N SER A 39 31.25 2.28 -42.56
CA SER A 39 30.71 0.92 -42.64
C SER A 39 29.82 0.61 -41.44
N ASN A 40 28.70 -0.07 -41.68
CA ASN A 40 27.81 -0.53 -40.61
C ASN A 40 28.36 -1.71 -39.80
N THR A 41 29.60 -2.16 -40.08
CA THR A 41 30.22 -3.32 -39.42
C THR A 41 30.28 -3.17 -37.89
N TRP A 42 30.44 -1.95 -37.36
CA TRP A 42 30.46 -1.70 -35.92
C TRP A 42 29.12 -2.10 -35.24
N GLY A 43 28.00 -1.93 -35.94
CA GLY A 43 26.66 -2.29 -35.46
C GLY A 43 26.23 -3.73 -35.80
N ALA A 44 26.97 -4.42 -36.68
CA ALA A 44 26.62 -5.76 -37.15
C ALA A 44 26.99 -6.89 -36.17
N TYR A 45 27.97 -6.67 -35.30
CA TYR A 45 28.41 -7.66 -34.32
C TYR A 45 27.39 -7.82 -33.18
N GLN A 46 26.66 -8.94 -33.19
CA GLN A 46 25.80 -9.36 -32.08
C GLN A 46 26.62 -10.18 -31.08
N CYS A 47 26.55 -9.81 -29.81
CA CYS A 47 27.32 -10.44 -28.73
C CYS A 47 26.33 -10.88 -27.65
N TYR A 48 26.32 -12.18 -27.34
CA TYR A 48 25.42 -12.78 -26.36
C TYR A 48 26.25 -13.36 -25.23
N GLY A 49 25.95 -12.96 -24.00
CA GLY A 49 26.66 -13.37 -22.81
C GLY A 49 26.32 -12.45 -21.64
N ASP A 50 26.78 -12.81 -20.46
CA ASP A 50 26.72 -11.97 -19.27
C ASP A 50 27.65 -10.75 -19.47
N PRO A 51 27.13 -9.50 -19.46
CA PRO A 51 27.95 -8.29 -19.60
C PRO A 51 29.07 -8.18 -18.56
N ASP A 52 28.87 -8.77 -17.38
CA ASP A 52 29.82 -8.71 -16.26
C ASP A 52 30.84 -9.87 -16.29
N TYR A 53 30.76 -10.79 -17.27
CA TYR A 53 31.70 -11.91 -17.39
C TYR A 53 33.15 -11.44 -17.59
N THR A 54 34.07 -12.04 -16.83
CA THR A 54 35.53 -11.84 -16.95
C THR A 54 36.24 -13.20 -16.97
N PHE A 55 37.44 -13.30 -17.56
CA PHE A 55 38.20 -14.55 -17.61
C PHE A 55 38.79 -14.97 -16.27
N LYS A 56 39.07 -14.00 -15.40
CA LYS A 56 39.61 -14.19 -14.06
C LYS A 56 38.68 -13.46 -13.08
N PRO A 57 37.57 -14.10 -12.67
CA PRO A 57 36.71 -13.52 -11.66
C PRO A 57 37.53 -13.30 -10.38
N ASP A 58 37.59 -12.05 -9.90
CA ASP A 58 38.18 -11.75 -8.60
C ASP A 58 37.09 -11.94 -7.53
N PRO A 59 37.19 -12.97 -6.67
CA PRO A 59 36.20 -13.23 -5.63
C PRO A 59 36.09 -12.11 -4.59
N ASN A 60 37.05 -11.18 -4.53
CA ASN A 60 37.00 -10.00 -3.66
C ASN A 60 36.48 -8.73 -4.38
N ASN A 61 36.38 -8.75 -5.71
CA ASN A 61 35.90 -7.62 -6.53
C ASN A 61 34.49 -7.86 -7.08
N VAL A 62 33.65 -8.59 -6.33
CA VAL A 62 32.24 -8.87 -6.66
C VAL A 62 31.37 -7.60 -6.59
N LYS A 63 31.93 -6.47 -6.14
CA LYS A 63 31.39 -5.16 -6.48
C LYS A 63 31.90 -4.77 -7.87
N THR A 64 31.40 -5.44 -8.91
CA THR A 64 31.30 -4.74 -10.18
C THR A 64 30.49 -3.49 -9.88
N ASP A 65 31.05 -2.34 -10.22
CA ASP A 65 30.34 -1.06 -10.24
C ASP A 65 29.27 -1.21 -11.32
N HIS A 66 28.19 -1.94 -11.01
CA HIS A 66 27.10 -2.25 -11.93
C HIS A 66 26.36 -0.95 -12.17
N ARG A 67 26.93 -0.16 -13.07
CA ARG A 67 26.38 1.11 -13.51
C ARG A 67 25.15 0.77 -14.31
N MET A 68 23.98 1.06 -13.74
CA MET A 68 22.73 0.97 -14.48
C MET A 68 22.87 1.82 -15.76
N VAL A 69 22.61 1.20 -16.91
CA VAL A 69 22.69 1.84 -18.23
C VAL A 69 21.31 2.10 -18.81
N ALA A 70 20.25 1.54 -18.22
CA ALA A 70 18.87 1.73 -18.66
C ALA A 70 17.89 1.98 -17.50
N PRO A 71 16.84 2.81 -17.72
CA PRO A 71 15.77 3.01 -16.72
C PRO A 71 15.09 1.71 -16.26
N ALA A 72 15.02 0.70 -17.13
CA ALA A 72 14.41 -0.58 -16.82
C ALA A 72 15.14 -1.34 -15.71
N GLU A 73 16.48 -1.24 -15.63
CA GLU A 73 17.29 -1.85 -14.57
C GLU A 73 16.96 -1.22 -13.22
N LEU A 74 16.87 0.11 -13.18
CA LEU A 74 16.46 0.85 -11.98
C LEU A 74 15.05 0.45 -11.52
N VAL A 75 14.09 0.28 -12.44
CA VAL A 75 12.74 -0.18 -12.11
C VAL A 75 12.77 -1.59 -11.49
N ILE A 76 13.61 -2.49 -11.99
CA ILE A 76 13.76 -3.86 -11.45
C ILE A 76 14.35 -3.82 -10.03
N GLU A 77 15.39 -3.00 -9.81
CA GLU A 77 16.01 -2.84 -8.50
C GLU A 77 15.04 -2.24 -7.47
N LEU A 78 14.32 -1.19 -7.85
CA LEU A 78 13.28 -0.59 -6.99
C LEU A 78 12.15 -1.58 -6.69
N ALA A 79 11.75 -2.39 -7.67
CA ALA A 79 10.78 -3.46 -7.43
C ALA A 79 11.32 -4.54 -6.48
N SER A 80 12.63 -4.81 -6.49
CA SER A 80 13.29 -5.69 -5.52
C SER A 80 13.22 -5.10 -4.11
N VAL A 81 13.56 -3.81 -3.94
CA VAL A 81 13.43 -3.09 -2.67
C VAL A 81 12.00 -3.15 -2.14
N ALA A 82 11.01 -2.87 -3.00
CA ALA A 82 9.60 -2.94 -2.62
C ALA A 82 9.17 -4.35 -2.15
N ARG A 83 9.67 -5.42 -2.79
CA ARG A 83 9.41 -6.80 -2.35
C ARG A 83 10.07 -7.09 -1.00
N GLN A 84 11.33 -6.71 -0.82
CA GLN A 84 12.07 -6.93 0.41
C GLN A 84 11.47 -6.16 1.59
N ALA A 85 10.94 -4.96 1.36
CA ALA A 85 10.28 -4.14 2.37
C ALA A 85 9.07 -4.84 3.01
N LYS A 86 8.41 -5.78 2.30
CA LYS A 86 7.27 -6.53 2.85
C LYS A 86 7.66 -7.45 4.00
N THR A 87 8.84 -8.06 3.94
CA THR A 87 9.26 -9.09 4.90
C THR A 87 10.31 -8.61 5.88
N THR A 88 10.89 -7.43 5.65
CA THR A 88 12.02 -6.89 6.42
C THR A 88 11.54 -5.99 7.55
N LYS A 89 12.20 -6.04 8.71
CA LYS A 89 11.93 -5.17 9.87
C LYS A 89 13.24 -4.69 10.52
N GLY A 90 13.15 -3.62 11.33
CA GLY A 90 14.27 -3.11 12.13
C GLY A 90 15.44 -2.67 11.28
N LYS A 91 16.67 -3.09 11.62
CA LYS A 91 17.92 -2.72 10.90
C LYS A 91 17.89 -3.01 9.40
N GLY A 92 17.13 -4.02 8.97
CA GLY A 92 16.97 -4.29 7.54
C GLY A 92 16.17 -3.20 6.82
N GLU A 93 15.20 -2.58 7.48
CA GLU A 93 14.42 -1.48 6.92
C GLU A 93 15.29 -0.22 6.73
N GLU A 94 16.17 0.07 7.68
CA GLU A 94 17.17 1.14 7.58
C GLU A 94 18.10 0.92 6.39
N ARG A 95 18.53 -0.33 6.16
CA ARG A 95 19.34 -0.69 4.99
C ARG A 95 18.58 -0.47 3.68
N LEU A 96 17.30 -0.82 3.62
CA LEU A 96 16.46 -0.58 2.43
C LEU A 96 16.25 0.91 2.16
N ARG A 97 16.12 1.73 3.21
CA ARG A 97 16.07 3.19 3.11
C ARG A 97 17.36 3.76 2.52
N GLN A 98 18.51 3.32 3.04
CA GLN A 98 19.81 3.71 2.49
C GLN A 98 19.95 3.27 1.03
N GLN A 99 19.51 2.05 0.68
CA GLN A 99 19.54 1.58 -0.70
C GLN A 99 18.68 2.45 -1.64
N LEU A 100 17.53 2.96 -1.19
CA LEU A 100 16.74 3.90 -1.98
C LEU A 100 17.46 5.23 -2.20
N ASP A 101 18.14 5.74 -1.18
CA ASP A 101 18.92 6.97 -1.30
C ASP A 101 20.09 6.80 -2.28
N ASP A 102 20.79 5.66 -2.23
CA ASP A 102 21.86 5.31 -3.16
C ASP A 102 21.33 5.18 -4.60
N LEU A 103 20.23 4.46 -4.81
CA LEU A 103 19.58 4.32 -6.12
C LEU A 103 19.12 5.68 -6.67
N LYS A 104 18.57 6.54 -5.81
CA LYS A 104 18.16 7.90 -6.18
C LYS A 104 19.37 8.75 -6.60
N ALA A 105 20.49 8.66 -5.89
CA ALA A 105 21.72 9.40 -6.22
C ALA A 105 22.33 8.93 -7.55
N LEU A 106 22.19 7.65 -7.89
CA LEU A 106 22.65 7.07 -9.15
C LEU A 106 21.70 7.33 -10.34
N THR A 107 20.48 7.81 -10.07
CA THR A 107 19.47 8.00 -11.12
C THR A 107 19.78 9.24 -11.97
N GLN A 108 19.83 9.06 -13.29
CA GLN A 108 19.98 10.17 -14.23
C GLN A 108 18.72 11.07 -14.24
N PRO A 109 18.85 12.40 -14.32
CA PRO A 109 17.71 13.31 -14.28
C PRO A 109 16.62 12.99 -15.30
N GLU A 110 17.00 12.56 -16.50
CA GLU A 110 16.11 12.22 -17.61
C GLU A 110 15.28 10.97 -17.30
N TRP A 111 15.83 10.02 -16.53
CA TRP A 111 15.09 8.82 -16.15
C TRP A 111 13.95 9.14 -15.19
N MET A 112 14.12 10.20 -14.40
CA MET A 112 13.08 10.68 -13.49
C MET A 112 11.90 11.36 -14.21
N GLU A 113 11.95 11.52 -15.53
CA GLU A 113 10.80 11.94 -16.35
C GLU A 113 9.90 10.76 -16.74
N SER A 114 10.38 9.52 -16.58
CA SER A 114 9.59 8.31 -16.82
C SER A 114 8.57 8.08 -15.71
N ALA A 115 7.30 7.91 -16.10
CA ALA A 115 6.24 7.56 -15.16
C ALA A 115 6.47 6.18 -14.51
N ASP A 116 7.12 5.24 -15.20
CA ASP A 116 7.43 3.90 -14.66
C ASP A 116 8.51 3.97 -13.59
N VAL A 117 9.56 4.78 -13.80
CA VAL A 117 10.59 5.03 -12.77
C VAL A 117 9.98 5.71 -11.56
N CYS A 118 9.14 6.73 -11.79
CA CYS A 118 8.39 7.39 -10.72
C CYS A 118 7.49 6.41 -9.96
N ALA A 119 6.76 5.55 -10.65
CA ALA A 119 5.92 4.54 -10.03
C ALA A 119 6.71 3.52 -9.22
N ALA A 120 7.89 3.11 -9.70
CA ALA A 120 8.76 2.18 -9.00
C ALA A 120 9.31 2.77 -7.68
N PHE A 121 9.75 4.03 -7.69
CA PHE A 121 10.11 4.75 -6.47
C PHE A 121 8.91 4.91 -5.55
N GLY A 122 7.77 5.36 -6.09
CA GLY A 122 6.52 5.52 -5.35
C GLY A 122 6.12 4.25 -4.60
N LYS A 123 6.21 3.10 -5.28
CA LYS A 123 5.93 1.79 -4.70
C LYS A 123 6.92 1.43 -3.59
N ALA A 124 8.23 1.57 -3.84
CA ALA A 124 9.24 1.21 -2.85
C ALA A 124 9.16 2.07 -1.58
N TYR A 125 9.00 3.39 -1.72
CA TYR A 125 8.76 4.29 -0.59
C TYR A 125 7.44 3.97 0.13
N GLY A 126 6.38 3.65 -0.62
CA GLY A 126 5.08 3.31 -0.06
C GLY A 126 5.09 2.04 0.78
N GLU A 127 5.82 1.00 0.35
CA GLU A 127 5.99 -0.25 1.11
C GLU A 127 6.80 -0.03 2.41
N LEU A 128 7.72 0.95 2.43
CA LEU A 128 8.47 1.37 3.64
C LEU A 128 7.72 2.40 4.51
N GLY A 129 6.45 2.69 4.20
CA GLY A 129 5.63 3.66 4.96
C GLY A 129 6.10 5.12 4.86
N LEU A 130 6.96 5.43 3.88
CA LEU A 130 7.45 6.76 3.51
C LEU A 130 6.46 7.43 2.55
N PHE A 131 5.29 7.79 3.10
CA PHE A 131 4.15 8.22 2.28
C PHE A 131 4.33 9.56 1.59
N GLU A 132 5.09 10.48 2.17
CA GLU A 132 5.35 11.79 1.56
C GLU A 132 6.13 11.61 0.26
N GLU A 133 7.25 10.90 0.32
CA GLU A 133 8.11 10.58 -0.80
C GLU A 133 7.33 9.77 -1.84
N ALA A 134 6.61 8.73 -1.39
CA ALA A 134 5.82 7.88 -2.27
C ALA A 134 4.80 8.69 -3.10
N VAL A 135 4.05 9.57 -2.43
CA VAL A 135 3.07 10.45 -3.09
C VAL A 135 3.74 11.42 -4.04
N GLN A 136 4.88 12.03 -3.66
CA GLN A 136 5.62 12.95 -4.53
C GLN A 136 6.04 12.28 -5.86
N TYR A 137 6.55 11.05 -5.81
CA TYR A 137 6.94 10.32 -7.01
C TYR A 137 5.74 9.93 -7.88
N TYR A 138 4.68 9.36 -7.30
CA TYR A 138 3.46 9.08 -8.07
C TYR A 138 2.82 10.33 -8.66
N ASP A 139 2.80 11.46 -7.93
CA ASP A 139 2.31 12.74 -8.45
C ASP A 139 3.17 13.29 -9.58
N LYS A 140 4.49 13.10 -9.49
CA LYS A 140 5.41 13.43 -10.60
C LYS A 140 5.08 12.61 -11.85
N GLY A 141 4.92 11.30 -11.71
CA GLY A 141 4.54 10.41 -12.81
C GLY A 141 3.17 10.76 -13.41
N ARG A 142 2.17 11.08 -12.57
CA ARG A 142 0.84 11.54 -13.00
C ARG A 142 0.90 12.80 -13.88
N ARG A 143 1.86 13.69 -13.64
CA ARG A 143 2.00 14.99 -14.34
C ARG A 143 2.93 14.93 -15.54
N ALA A 144 3.57 13.79 -15.80
CA ALA A 144 4.50 13.64 -16.90
C ALA A 144 3.80 13.78 -18.26
N GLN A 145 4.53 14.35 -19.22
CA GLN A 145 4.13 14.41 -20.62
C GLN A 145 5.25 13.82 -21.48
N PRO A 146 4.99 12.75 -22.27
CA PRO A 146 3.71 12.08 -22.48
C PRO A 146 3.17 11.37 -21.22
N ALA A 147 1.84 11.33 -21.08
CA ALA A 147 1.17 10.67 -19.96
C ALA A 147 1.25 9.13 -20.09
N THR A 148 2.31 8.55 -19.54
CA THR A 148 2.57 7.09 -19.57
C THR A 148 2.26 6.38 -18.24
N ALA A 149 1.84 7.13 -17.21
CA ALA A 149 1.43 6.54 -15.94
C ALA A 149 0.25 5.57 -16.14
N THR A 150 0.37 4.37 -15.58
CA THR A 150 -0.69 3.36 -15.66
C THR A 150 -1.88 3.73 -14.76
N ILE A 151 -3.03 3.10 -14.97
CA ILE A 151 -4.19 3.28 -14.09
C ILE A 151 -3.87 2.80 -12.66
N ASP A 152 -3.11 1.71 -12.50
CA ASP A 152 -2.66 1.24 -11.18
C ASP A 152 -1.86 2.33 -10.44
N CYS A 153 -1.00 3.10 -11.14
CA CYS A 153 -0.28 4.21 -10.51
C CYS A 153 -1.23 5.25 -9.89
N LEU A 154 -2.37 5.53 -10.53
CA LEU A 154 -3.37 6.47 -10.04
C LEU A 154 -4.17 5.88 -8.86
N GLU A 155 -4.46 4.59 -8.89
CA GLU A 155 -5.09 3.85 -7.77
C GLU A 155 -4.18 3.86 -6.54
N GLN A 156 -2.89 3.54 -6.71
CA GLN A 156 -1.90 3.58 -5.63
C GLN A 156 -1.67 5.00 -5.10
N LEU A 157 -1.62 6.01 -5.98
CA LEU A 157 -1.53 7.42 -5.57
C LEU A 157 -2.70 7.81 -4.66
N ALA A 158 -3.94 7.51 -5.06
CA ALA A 158 -5.12 7.81 -4.25
C ALA A 158 -5.09 7.08 -2.90
N ASN A 159 -4.72 5.81 -2.90
CA ASN A 159 -4.56 5.00 -1.70
C ASN A 159 -3.54 5.63 -0.72
N LEU A 160 -2.35 5.97 -1.23
CA LEU A 160 -1.25 6.51 -0.43
C LEU A 160 -1.55 7.93 0.09
N LYS A 161 -2.24 8.78 -0.69
CA LYS A 161 -2.70 10.09 -0.21
C LYS A 161 -3.61 9.98 1.00
N VAL A 162 -4.56 9.04 0.99
CA VAL A 162 -5.44 8.80 2.15
C VAL A 162 -4.61 8.30 3.34
N ARG A 163 -3.70 7.33 3.15
CA ARG A 163 -2.86 6.82 4.25
C ARG A 163 -1.95 7.90 4.83
N TRP A 164 -1.37 8.74 3.98
CA TRP A 164 -0.55 9.87 4.40
C TRP A 164 -1.35 10.85 5.26
N ALA A 165 -2.54 11.25 4.78
CA ALA A 165 -3.42 12.13 5.53
C ALA A 165 -3.76 11.56 6.92
N LEU A 166 -4.11 10.27 6.99
CA LEU A 166 -4.45 9.62 8.26
C LEU A 166 -3.27 9.53 9.23
N LYS A 167 -2.07 9.19 8.73
CA LYS A 167 -0.84 9.20 9.54
C LYS A 167 -0.57 10.58 10.13
N GLN A 168 -0.84 11.65 9.37
CA GLN A 168 -0.71 13.00 9.88
C GLN A 168 -1.79 13.36 10.91
N GLY A 169 -2.99 12.82 10.80
CA GLY A 169 -4.06 13.00 11.78
C GLY A 169 -3.68 12.45 13.16
N LEU A 170 -3.04 11.28 13.20
CA LEU A 170 -2.62 10.64 14.45
C LEU A 170 -1.58 11.46 15.23
N ALA A 171 -0.64 12.08 14.53
CA ALA A 171 0.40 12.90 15.16
C ALA A 171 -0.13 14.24 15.73
N LEU A 172 -1.35 14.68 15.36
CA LEU A 172 -2.01 15.80 16.02
C LEU A 172 -2.39 15.50 17.49
N SER A 173 -2.66 14.23 17.81
CA SER A 173 -3.07 13.83 19.16
C SER A 173 -1.89 13.70 20.13
N SER A 174 -0.65 13.70 19.63
CA SER A 174 0.55 13.35 20.40
C SER A 174 1.54 14.50 20.63
N SER A 175 1.27 15.71 20.12
CA SER A 175 2.24 16.82 20.16
C SER A 175 1.63 18.15 20.67
N ARG A 176 2.44 18.94 21.41
CA ARG A 176 2.09 20.31 21.80
C ARG A 176 2.24 21.22 20.57
N MET A 177 1.23 21.23 19.71
CA MET A 177 1.19 22.07 18.50
C MET A 177 0.40 23.36 18.75
N THR A 178 0.77 24.43 18.04
CA THR A 178 -0.02 25.66 18.06
C THR A 178 -1.34 25.46 17.30
N THR A 179 -2.34 26.32 17.57
CA THR A 179 -3.60 26.32 16.82
C THR A 179 -3.39 26.49 15.32
N GLU A 180 -2.39 27.29 14.92
CA GLU A 180 -2.03 27.51 13.51
C GLU A 180 -1.46 26.25 12.86
N ASP A 181 -0.55 25.55 13.54
CA ASP A 181 0.02 24.29 13.02
C ASP A 181 -1.04 23.21 12.86
N ILE A 182 -1.97 23.12 13.82
CA ILE A 182 -3.12 22.22 13.74
C ILE A 182 -3.98 22.56 12.52
N ALA A 183 -4.27 23.84 12.28
CA ALA A 183 -5.06 24.27 11.13
C ALA A 183 -4.36 23.98 9.80
N LYS A 184 -3.05 24.26 9.69
CA LYS A 184 -2.24 23.93 8.50
C LYS A 184 -2.25 22.44 8.21
N ARG A 185 -2.05 21.62 9.24
CA ARG A 185 -2.03 20.16 9.09
C ARG A 185 -3.42 19.61 8.73
N ARG A 186 -4.51 20.17 9.26
CA ARG A 186 -5.88 19.83 8.83
C ARG A 186 -6.12 20.15 7.36
N SER A 187 -5.80 21.37 6.94
CA SER A 187 -5.92 21.79 5.54
C SER A 187 -5.13 20.88 4.60
N PHE A 188 -3.90 20.50 5.00
CA PHE A 188 -3.10 19.54 4.26
C PHE A 188 -3.79 18.17 4.13
N MET A 189 -4.31 17.61 5.22
CA MET A 189 -4.99 16.30 5.21
C MET A 189 -6.25 16.33 4.32
N GLU A 190 -7.05 17.39 4.43
CA GLU A 190 -8.24 17.60 3.61
C GLU A 190 -7.87 17.70 2.12
N ALA A 191 -6.80 18.43 1.79
CA ALA A 191 -6.31 18.53 0.42
C ALA A 191 -5.88 17.17 -0.16
N GLN A 192 -5.15 16.34 0.60
CA GLN A 192 -4.76 15.00 0.12
C GLN A 192 -5.96 14.09 -0.10
N ILE A 193 -6.95 14.11 0.81
CA ILE A 193 -8.15 13.29 0.69
C ILE A 193 -9.04 13.75 -0.48
N ASN A 194 -9.17 15.07 -0.71
CA ASN A 194 -9.97 15.60 -1.81
C ASN A 194 -9.30 15.34 -3.17
N ASP A 195 -7.97 15.43 -3.29
CA ASP A 195 -7.26 15.05 -4.52
C ASP A 195 -7.38 13.54 -4.79
N ALA A 196 -7.26 12.69 -3.75
CA ALA A 196 -7.51 11.25 -3.88
C ALA A 196 -8.95 10.95 -4.33
N GLU A 197 -9.94 11.65 -3.77
CA GLU A 197 -11.33 11.54 -4.17
C GLU A 197 -11.54 11.89 -5.65
N THR A 198 -10.92 12.98 -6.11
CA THR A 198 -10.99 13.48 -7.48
C THR A 198 -10.38 12.50 -8.47
N VAL A 199 -9.21 11.93 -8.14
CA VAL A 199 -8.58 10.88 -8.95
C VAL A 199 -9.52 9.68 -9.08
N LEU A 200 -10.10 9.21 -7.97
CA LEU A 200 -11.00 8.07 -7.97
C LEU A 200 -12.32 8.34 -8.70
N ASP A 201 -12.85 9.56 -8.66
CA ASP A 201 -14.03 9.94 -9.46
C ASP A 201 -13.75 9.81 -10.96
N GLY A 202 -12.58 10.27 -11.42
CA GLY A 202 -12.16 10.07 -12.81
C GLY A 202 -12.06 8.59 -13.19
N LEU A 203 -11.42 7.77 -12.34
CA LEU A 203 -11.24 6.34 -12.59
C LEU A 203 -12.57 5.56 -12.57
N LEU A 204 -13.47 5.89 -11.65
CA LEU A 204 -14.82 5.32 -11.57
C LEU A 204 -15.66 5.73 -12.78
N GLY A 205 -15.46 6.94 -13.31
CA GLY A 205 -16.07 7.40 -14.57
C GLY A 205 -15.61 6.62 -15.80
N ILE A 206 -14.40 6.04 -15.79
CA ILE A 206 -13.93 5.13 -16.83
C ILE A 206 -14.63 3.76 -16.67
N HIS A 207 -14.48 3.14 -15.50
CA HIS A 207 -15.14 1.87 -15.20
C HIS A 207 -15.10 1.57 -13.69
N PRO A 208 -16.20 1.13 -13.06
CA PRO A 208 -16.18 0.68 -11.68
C PRO A 208 -15.50 -0.69 -11.53
N THR A 209 -14.60 -0.83 -10.56
CA THR A 209 -14.03 -2.12 -10.16
C THR A 209 -14.21 -2.28 -8.64
N GLN A 210 -14.14 -3.52 -8.13
CA GLN A 210 -14.17 -3.75 -6.68
C GLN A 210 -13.13 -2.88 -5.96
N GLU A 211 -11.90 -2.85 -6.48
CA GLU A 211 -10.79 -2.07 -5.92
C GLU A 211 -11.09 -0.57 -5.92
N ARG A 212 -11.54 0.01 -7.05
CA ARG A 212 -11.84 1.44 -7.12
C ARG A 212 -12.97 1.84 -6.17
N CYS A 213 -14.00 1.03 -6.06
CA CYS A 213 -15.09 1.23 -5.09
C CYS A 213 -14.58 1.12 -3.65
N ALA A 214 -13.72 0.15 -3.35
CA ALA A 214 -13.12 -0.02 -2.03
C ALA A 214 -12.18 1.16 -1.67
N LEU A 215 -11.36 1.64 -2.59
CA LEU A 215 -10.54 2.83 -2.43
C LEU A 215 -11.40 4.09 -2.21
N LYS A 216 -12.53 4.20 -2.90
CA LYS A 216 -13.50 5.28 -2.66
C LYS A 216 -14.13 5.17 -1.27
N GLY A 217 -14.48 3.96 -0.84
CA GLY A 217 -14.91 3.69 0.54
C GLY A 217 -13.86 4.11 1.57
N LYS A 218 -12.58 3.85 1.29
CA LYS A 218 -11.44 4.28 2.13
C LYS A 218 -11.28 5.80 2.20
N VAL A 219 -11.51 6.53 1.11
CA VAL A 219 -11.58 8.01 1.13
C VAL A 219 -12.64 8.47 2.15
N TYR A 220 -13.84 7.89 2.10
CA TYR A 220 -14.91 8.26 3.02
C TYR A 220 -14.68 7.80 4.46
N LYS A 221 -13.99 6.67 4.67
CA LYS A 221 -13.46 6.29 5.98
C LYS A 221 -12.52 7.37 6.53
N GLY A 222 -11.62 7.88 5.69
CA GLY A 222 -10.72 8.98 6.05
C GLY A 222 -11.47 10.27 6.38
N LYS A 223 -12.46 10.65 5.57
CA LYS A 223 -13.33 11.81 5.84
C LYS A 223 -14.11 11.67 7.15
N ALA A 224 -14.60 10.47 7.47
CA ALA A 224 -15.28 10.21 8.74
C ALA A 224 -14.32 10.38 9.93
N LEU A 225 -13.11 9.83 9.81
CA LEU A 225 -12.09 9.89 10.86
C LEU A 225 -11.63 11.34 11.15
N LEU A 226 -11.48 12.15 10.12
CA LEU A 226 -11.03 13.55 10.25
C LEU A 226 -12.15 14.55 10.54
N SER A 227 -13.42 14.16 10.37
CA SER A 227 -14.54 15.08 10.59
C SER A 227 -14.65 15.44 12.07
N HIS A 228 -14.87 16.72 12.38
CA HIS A 228 -15.17 17.21 13.73
C HIS A 228 -16.66 17.47 13.96
N GLN A 229 -17.47 17.42 12.90
CA GLN A 229 -18.91 17.68 12.98
C GLN A 229 -19.68 16.35 12.90
N PRO A 230 -20.54 16.01 13.89
CA PRO A 230 -21.28 14.75 13.89
C PRO A 230 -22.08 14.49 12.60
N GLY A 231 -22.68 15.54 12.02
CA GLY A 231 -23.45 15.44 10.78
C GLY A 231 -22.59 15.09 9.55
N LEU A 232 -21.42 15.71 9.42
CA LEU A 232 -20.48 15.42 8.34
C LEU A 232 -19.85 14.03 8.51
N ARG A 233 -19.50 13.64 9.73
CA ARG A 233 -19.03 12.28 10.04
C ARG A 233 -20.06 11.23 9.66
N SER A 234 -21.32 11.41 10.07
CA SER A 234 -22.40 10.49 9.75
C SER A 234 -22.65 10.39 8.23
N ARG A 235 -22.51 11.50 7.50
CA ARG A 235 -22.61 11.50 6.04
C ARG A 235 -21.46 10.74 5.40
N ALA A 236 -20.23 10.93 5.89
CA ALA A 236 -19.06 10.20 5.42
C ALA A 236 -19.17 8.70 5.73
N LEU A 237 -19.68 8.30 6.90
CA LEU A 237 -19.93 6.89 7.24
C LEU A 237 -20.97 6.23 6.32
N ARG A 238 -22.06 6.94 5.96
CA ARG A 238 -23.02 6.43 4.98
C ARG A 238 -22.39 6.27 3.59
N ALA A 239 -21.62 7.26 3.14
CA ALA A 239 -20.90 7.15 1.88
C ALA A 239 -19.86 6.00 1.91
N MET A 240 -19.17 5.79 3.03
CA MET A 240 -18.29 4.63 3.24
C MET A 240 -19.05 3.32 3.07
N HIS A 241 -20.19 3.17 3.77
CA HIS A 241 -21.09 2.02 3.63
C HIS A 241 -21.49 1.79 2.15
N ASP A 242 -21.97 2.83 1.47
CA ASP A 242 -22.50 2.72 0.10
C ASP A 242 -21.40 2.34 -0.91
N TRP A 243 -20.20 2.91 -0.79
CA TRP A 243 -19.09 2.60 -1.69
C TRP A 243 -18.50 1.21 -1.48
N TYR A 244 -18.34 0.77 -0.24
CA TYR A 244 -17.97 -0.62 0.03
C TYR A 244 -19.07 -1.59 -0.39
N GLY A 245 -20.35 -1.23 -0.24
CA GLY A 245 -21.48 -2.01 -0.78
C GLY A 245 -21.41 -2.18 -2.29
N GLN A 246 -21.18 -1.09 -3.04
CA GLN A 246 -20.97 -1.17 -4.48
C GLN A 246 -19.75 -2.02 -4.85
N GLY A 247 -18.64 -1.91 -4.08
CA GLY A 247 -17.45 -2.73 -4.30
C GLY A 247 -17.73 -4.22 -4.12
N TYR A 248 -18.49 -4.57 -3.09
CA TYR A 248 -18.95 -5.93 -2.85
C TYR A 248 -19.83 -6.43 -4.01
N ASP A 249 -20.81 -5.64 -4.47
CA ASP A 249 -21.68 -6.02 -5.59
C ASP A 249 -20.91 -6.23 -6.91
N VAL A 250 -19.97 -5.34 -7.21
CA VAL A 250 -19.08 -5.45 -8.39
C VAL A 250 -18.21 -6.70 -8.29
N GLY A 251 -17.64 -6.93 -7.11
CA GLY A 251 -16.81 -8.10 -6.80
C GLY A 251 -17.55 -9.42 -6.97
N THR A 252 -18.75 -9.52 -6.41
CA THR A 252 -19.61 -10.70 -6.47
C THR A 252 -20.03 -11.00 -7.91
N LYS A 253 -20.41 -9.97 -8.68
CA LYS A 253 -20.71 -10.13 -10.12
C LYS A 253 -19.50 -10.61 -10.91
N ALA A 254 -18.31 -10.12 -10.56
CA ALA A 254 -17.03 -10.53 -11.15
C ALA A 254 -16.49 -11.86 -10.58
N LYS A 255 -17.18 -12.50 -9.63
CA LYS A 255 -16.78 -13.75 -8.96
C LYS A 255 -15.37 -13.69 -8.38
N ARG A 256 -15.00 -12.56 -7.76
CA ARG A 256 -13.71 -12.44 -7.09
C ARG A 256 -13.66 -13.28 -5.83
N SER A 257 -12.47 -13.78 -5.46
CA SER A 257 -12.25 -14.54 -4.23
C SER A 257 -12.18 -13.64 -2.98
N ASP A 258 -11.84 -12.36 -3.17
CA ASP A 258 -11.60 -11.35 -2.14
C ASP A 258 -12.81 -10.44 -1.88
N THR A 259 -14.03 -10.86 -2.25
CA THR A 259 -15.26 -10.08 -2.02
C THR A 259 -15.56 -9.84 -0.54
N TYR A 260 -15.00 -10.65 0.35
CA TYR A 260 -15.12 -10.45 1.79
C TYR A 260 -14.50 -9.11 2.23
N TYR A 261 -13.48 -8.59 1.54
CA TYR A 261 -12.81 -7.35 1.92
C TYR A 261 -13.73 -6.11 1.92
N PRO A 262 -14.46 -5.81 0.83
CA PRO A 262 -15.45 -4.74 0.86
C PRO A 262 -16.61 -5.04 1.83
N LEU A 263 -17.00 -6.31 2.02
CA LEU A 263 -18.04 -6.68 2.99
C LEU A 263 -17.65 -6.35 4.44
N VAL A 264 -16.43 -6.70 4.87
CA VAL A 264 -15.87 -6.35 6.18
C VAL A 264 -15.96 -4.85 6.43
N ASN A 265 -15.55 -4.04 5.46
CA ASN A 265 -15.54 -2.59 5.61
C ASN A 265 -16.93 -1.95 5.50
N ARG A 266 -17.85 -2.53 4.72
CA ARG A 266 -19.26 -2.14 4.71
C ARG A 266 -19.89 -2.35 6.08
N LEU A 267 -19.72 -3.55 6.66
CA LEU A 267 -20.24 -3.90 7.98
C LEU A 267 -19.62 -3.04 9.09
N ALA A 268 -18.32 -2.73 9.00
CA ALA A 268 -17.68 -1.79 9.90
C ALA A 268 -18.41 -0.43 9.94
N ALA A 269 -18.77 0.12 8.77
CA ALA A 269 -19.52 1.38 8.71
C ALA A 269 -20.96 1.23 9.26
N GLU A 270 -21.63 0.11 8.94
CA GLU A 270 -23.00 -0.18 9.38
C GLU A 270 -23.09 -0.35 10.90
N ILE A 271 -22.15 -1.07 11.51
CA ILE A 271 -22.04 -1.25 12.96
C ILE A 271 -21.83 0.10 13.65
N VAL A 272 -20.89 0.92 13.17
CA VAL A 272 -20.64 2.26 13.75
C VAL A 272 -21.88 3.14 13.66
N LEU A 273 -22.59 3.11 12.52
CA LEU A 273 -23.84 3.86 12.35
C LEU A 273 -24.95 3.38 13.31
N SER A 274 -24.93 2.10 13.71
CA SER A 274 -25.90 1.52 14.63
C SER A 274 -25.74 2.00 16.08
N TRP A 275 -24.52 2.37 16.52
CA TRP A 275 -24.26 2.81 17.89
C TRP A 275 -24.99 4.10 18.29
N GLY A 276 -25.36 4.95 17.32
CA GLY A 276 -26.16 6.16 17.55
C GLY A 276 -27.66 5.91 17.67
N LEU A 277 -28.13 4.68 17.41
CA LEU A 277 -29.54 4.30 17.47
C LEU A 277 -29.83 3.68 18.85
N ASN A 278 -30.34 4.47 19.81
CA ASN A 278 -30.76 3.94 21.12
C ASN A 278 -31.82 2.83 20.95
N PRO A 279 -31.60 1.60 21.46
CA PRO A 279 -32.65 0.59 21.60
C PRO A 279 -33.67 0.94 22.70
N THR A 280 -33.35 1.91 23.55
CA THR A 280 -34.11 2.27 24.76
C THR A 280 -34.99 3.51 24.56
N ARG A 281 -36.09 3.34 23.83
CA ARG A 281 -37.35 4.02 24.19
C ARG A 281 -38.43 2.97 24.25
N GLY A 282 -38.81 2.60 25.47
CA GLY A 282 -39.94 1.72 25.80
C GLY A 282 -41.28 2.34 25.41
N ALA A 283 -41.50 2.56 24.11
CA ALA A 283 -42.84 2.66 23.58
C ALA A 283 -43.22 1.27 23.09
N LYS A 284 -44.37 0.76 23.54
CA LYS A 284 -45.11 -0.36 22.93
C LYS A 284 -45.61 0.04 21.51
N GLY A 285 -44.76 0.64 20.70
CA GLY A 285 -44.94 0.84 19.28
C GLY A 285 -44.17 -0.27 18.58
N LYS A 286 -44.79 -0.87 17.54
CA LYS A 286 -44.19 -1.85 16.64
C LYS A 286 -42.67 -1.61 16.54
N ARG A 287 -41.86 -2.64 16.85
CA ARG A 287 -40.44 -2.68 16.44
C ARG A 287 -40.43 -2.15 15.01
N ARG A 288 -39.99 -0.91 14.80
CA ARG A 288 -39.75 -0.44 13.44
C ARG A 288 -38.67 -1.40 13.00
N LYS A 289 -38.98 -2.31 12.07
CA LYS A 289 -37.95 -3.11 11.41
C LYS A 289 -36.97 -2.09 10.86
N VAL A 290 -35.92 -1.81 11.63
CA VAL A 290 -34.75 -1.15 11.12
C VAL A 290 -34.25 -2.18 10.13
N SER A 291 -34.36 -1.89 8.84
CA SER A 291 -33.93 -2.77 7.75
C SER A 291 -32.41 -3.03 7.76
N GLY A 292 -31.75 -2.77 8.89
CA GLY A 292 -30.32 -2.84 9.19
C GLY A 292 -29.92 -3.94 10.20
N ILE A 293 -30.84 -4.40 11.07
CA ILE A 293 -30.49 -5.40 12.10
C ILE A 293 -30.36 -6.78 11.46
N ASP A 294 -31.36 -7.15 10.64
CA ASP A 294 -31.32 -8.38 9.85
C ASP A 294 -30.17 -8.35 8.81
N THR A 295 -29.58 -7.20 8.45
CA THR A 295 -28.47 -7.11 7.48
C THR A 295 -27.09 -7.24 8.10
N ILE A 296 -26.86 -6.73 9.32
CA ILE A 296 -25.57 -6.91 10.02
C ILE A 296 -25.37 -8.38 10.39
N GLU A 297 -26.35 -9.02 11.02
CA GLU A 297 -26.26 -10.44 11.41
C GLU A 297 -26.06 -11.35 10.19
N ASN A 298 -26.81 -11.11 9.11
CA ASN A 298 -26.64 -11.84 7.85
C ASN A 298 -25.24 -11.62 7.24
N GLY A 299 -24.75 -10.38 7.23
CA GLY A 299 -23.41 -10.08 6.72
C GLY A 299 -22.29 -10.70 7.56
N LEU A 300 -22.44 -10.74 8.89
CA LEU A 300 -21.50 -11.43 9.77
C LEU A 300 -21.52 -12.94 9.52
N SER A 301 -22.70 -13.54 9.37
CA SER A 301 -22.83 -14.97 9.01
C SER A 301 -22.21 -15.28 7.64
N GLU A 302 -22.36 -14.38 6.68
CA GLU A 302 -21.71 -14.52 5.38
C GLU A 302 -20.18 -14.46 5.50
N LEU A 303 -19.63 -13.51 6.27
CA LEU A 303 -18.19 -13.44 6.52
C LEU A 303 -17.65 -14.67 7.25
N GLU A 304 -18.43 -15.28 8.15
CA GLU A 304 -18.07 -16.56 8.77
C GLU A 304 -17.92 -17.67 7.73
N GLN A 305 -18.86 -17.78 6.79
CA GLN A 305 -18.77 -18.75 5.69
C GLN A 305 -17.55 -18.49 4.79
N HIS A 306 -17.20 -17.22 4.55
CA HIS A 306 -15.95 -16.88 3.87
C HIS A 306 -14.72 -17.31 4.69
N ALA A 307 -14.69 -17.03 5.98
CA ALA A 307 -13.59 -17.40 6.86
C ALA A 307 -13.39 -18.92 6.93
N GLU A 308 -14.47 -19.68 7.09
CA GLU A 308 -14.45 -21.15 7.09
C GLU A 308 -13.85 -21.73 5.80
N ARG A 309 -14.24 -21.19 4.64
CA ARG A 309 -13.67 -21.60 3.35
C ARG A 309 -12.17 -21.31 3.27
N LEU A 310 -11.76 -20.12 3.73
CA LEU A 310 -10.38 -19.66 3.65
C LEU A 310 -9.44 -20.32 4.68
N LEU A 311 -9.96 -21.06 5.68
CA LEU A 311 -9.13 -21.86 6.59
C LEU A 311 -8.22 -22.86 5.86
N ASN A 312 -8.65 -23.37 4.70
CA ASN A 312 -7.88 -24.31 3.89
C ASN A 312 -7.36 -23.69 2.58
N GLU A 313 -8.01 -22.63 2.10
CA GLU A 313 -7.76 -22.05 0.77
C GLU A 313 -7.03 -20.70 0.81
N GLY A 314 -6.76 -20.13 1.99
CA GLY A 314 -6.15 -18.81 2.13
C GLY A 314 -4.79 -18.70 1.44
N GLN A 315 -4.54 -17.57 0.79
CA GLN A 315 -3.30 -17.30 0.04
C GLN A 315 -2.71 -15.93 0.34
N SER A 316 -3.28 -15.19 1.28
CA SER A 316 -2.85 -13.85 1.62
C SER A 316 -3.02 -13.59 3.10
N PHE A 317 -2.31 -12.58 3.61
CA PHE A 317 -2.51 -12.08 4.97
C PHE A 317 -4.00 -11.83 5.29
N TRP A 318 -4.74 -11.25 4.34
CA TRP A 318 -6.16 -10.90 4.52
C TRP A 318 -7.06 -12.13 4.61
N ASP A 319 -6.76 -13.19 3.87
CA ASP A 319 -7.53 -14.44 3.94
C ASP A 319 -7.38 -15.08 5.32
N TRP A 320 -6.14 -15.15 5.81
CA TRP A 320 -5.83 -15.73 7.12
C TRP A 320 -6.32 -14.85 8.28
N GLY A 321 -6.35 -13.53 8.08
CA GLY A 321 -6.81 -12.56 9.06
C GLY A 321 -8.34 -12.46 9.18
N LEU A 322 -9.10 -12.99 8.22
CA LEU A 322 -10.56 -12.77 8.14
C LEU A 322 -11.30 -13.25 9.39
N ASN A 323 -10.89 -14.38 9.98
CA ASN A 323 -11.52 -14.85 11.22
C ASN A 323 -11.35 -13.85 12.38
N ALA A 324 -10.19 -13.20 12.46
CA ALA A 324 -9.96 -12.13 13.45
C ALA A 324 -10.81 -10.89 13.17
N ASP A 325 -10.98 -10.52 11.89
CA ASP A 325 -11.91 -9.43 11.49
C ASP A 325 -13.35 -9.75 11.88
N VAL A 326 -13.81 -10.99 11.67
CA VAL A 326 -15.17 -11.43 12.06
C VAL A 326 -15.37 -11.32 13.57
N LEU A 327 -14.44 -11.85 14.37
CA LEU A 327 -14.49 -11.76 15.83
C LEU A 327 -14.51 -10.29 16.30
N LEU A 328 -13.69 -9.44 15.69
CA LEU A 328 -13.67 -8.00 15.98
C LEU A 328 -15.02 -7.35 15.65
N LEU A 329 -15.59 -7.59 14.47
CA LEU A 329 -16.88 -7.01 14.08
C LEU A 329 -18.03 -7.51 14.98
N LYS A 330 -18.03 -8.79 15.38
CA LYS A 330 -19.00 -9.33 16.35
C LYS A 330 -18.90 -8.63 17.70
N ALA A 331 -17.69 -8.44 18.23
CA ALA A 331 -17.46 -7.72 19.48
C ALA A 331 -17.91 -6.26 19.39
N LEU A 332 -17.62 -5.58 18.28
CA LEU A 332 -18.05 -4.21 18.01
C LEU A 332 -19.58 -4.08 17.92
N TYR A 333 -20.24 -5.05 17.29
CA TYR A 333 -21.71 -5.09 17.19
C TYR A 333 -22.36 -5.33 18.56
N ALA A 334 -21.82 -6.28 19.34
CA ALA A 334 -22.23 -6.55 20.71
C ALA A 334 -21.83 -5.46 21.72
N GLN A 335 -21.04 -4.47 21.27
CA GLN A 335 -20.44 -3.42 22.08
C GLN A 335 -19.67 -3.94 23.31
N THR A 336 -19.10 -5.13 23.20
CA THR A 336 -18.42 -5.83 24.29
C THR A 336 -17.21 -6.57 23.72
N LEU A 337 -16.04 -6.38 24.32
CA LEU A 337 -14.79 -7.02 23.90
C LEU A 337 -14.05 -7.56 25.13
N THR A 338 -14.24 -8.85 25.41
CA THR A 338 -13.68 -9.53 26.59
C THR A 338 -12.17 -9.76 26.46
N ALA A 339 -11.52 -10.24 27.53
CA ALA A 339 -10.10 -10.62 27.47
C ALA A 339 -9.86 -11.77 26.48
N ASP A 340 -10.72 -12.78 26.52
CA ASP A 340 -10.65 -13.94 25.63
C ASP A 340 -10.85 -13.54 24.17
N ASP A 341 -11.79 -12.63 23.89
CA ASP A 341 -11.98 -12.08 22.54
C ASP A 341 -10.71 -11.37 22.05
N ARG A 342 -10.09 -10.54 22.90
CA ARG A 342 -8.83 -9.85 22.55
C ARG A 342 -7.72 -10.83 22.26
N ASP A 343 -7.59 -11.90 23.04
CA ASP A 343 -6.58 -12.94 22.82
C ASP A 343 -6.84 -13.69 21.51
N ALA A 344 -8.08 -14.06 21.22
CA ALA A 344 -8.45 -14.73 19.98
C ALA A 344 -8.17 -13.86 18.74
N ILE A 345 -8.60 -12.59 18.78
CA ILE A 345 -8.37 -11.62 17.68
C ILE A 345 -6.87 -11.38 17.48
N PHE A 346 -6.13 -11.14 18.57
CA PHE A 346 -4.69 -10.94 18.51
C PHE A 346 -3.96 -12.14 17.90
N ASN A 347 -4.27 -13.35 18.37
CA ASN A 347 -3.66 -14.57 17.87
C ASN A 347 -3.98 -14.81 16.39
N GLY A 348 -5.20 -14.49 15.95
CA GLY A 348 -5.59 -14.58 14.54
C GLY A 348 -4.74 -13.68 13.64
N TYR A 349 -4.57 -12.40 14.00
CA TYR A 349 -3.69 -11.50 13.22
C TYR A 349 -2.21 -11.87 13.33
N GLN A 350 -1.74 -12.39 14.47
CA GLN A 350 -0.37 -12.89 14.60
C GLN A 350 -0.12 -14.11 13.70
N GLU A 351 -1.07 -15.03 13.62
CA GLU A 351 -0.96 -16.20 12.74
C GLU A 351 -0.95 -15.77 11.27
N ALA A 352 -1.85 -14.87 10.87
CA ALA A 352 -1.83 -14.27 9.54
C ALA A 352 -0.47 -13.60 9.24
N GLN A 353 0.10 -12.90 10.23
CA GLN A 353 1.42 -12.27 10.09
C GLN A 353 2.54 -13.30 9.90
N ARG A 354 2.53 -14.41 10.64
CA ARG A 354 3.57 -15.45 10.54
C ARG A 354 3.59 -16.15 9.18
N ARG A 355 2.43 -16.28 8.53
CA ARG A 355 2.31 -16.93 7.23
C ARG A 355 2.86 -16.07 6.11
N GLU A 356 2.26 -14.91 5.88
CA GLU A 356 2.59 -14.03 4.74
C GLU A 356 2.43 -12.53 5.04
N GLY A 357 2.25 -12.13 6.30
CA GLY A 357 1.95 -10.74 6.61
C GLY A 357 3.16 -9.82 6.68
N SER A 358 3.03 -8.68 6.03
CA SER A 358 3.98 -7.56 6.10
C SER A 358 3.73 -6.65 7.29
N ALA A 359 4.73 -5.84 7.66
CA ALA A 359 4.56 -4.78 8.65
C ALA A 359 3.44 -3.80 8.24
N ARG A 360 3.39 -3.45 6.94
CA ARG A 360 2.38 -2.58 6.34
C ARG A 360 0.94 -3.09 6.49
N GLU A 361 0.75 -4.40 6.43
CA GLU A 361 -0.57 -5.04 6.59
C GLU A 361 -1.01 -5.03 8.05
N ILE A 362 -0.11 -5.29 9.00
CA ILE A 362 -0.42 -5.11 10.42
C ILE A 362 -0.70 -3.66 10.76
N ASP A 363 0.05 -2.71 10.19
CA ASP A 363 -0.26 -1.28 10.32
C ASP A 363 -1.67 -0.95 9.84
N SER A 364 -2.15 -1.62 8.79
CA SER A 364 -3.51 -1.43 8.28
C SER A 364 -4.58 -1.96 9.27
N VAL A 365 -4.31 -3.08 9.96
CA VAL A 365 -5.16 -3.61 11.02
C VAL A 365 -5.19 -2.64 12.22
N VAL A 366 -4.03 -2.14 12.63
CA VAL A 366 -3.88 -1.14 13.70
C VAL A 366 -4.66 0.14 13.35
N GLU A 367 -4.53 0.64 12.13
CA GLU A 367 -5.30 1.78 11.61
C GLU A 367 -6.82 1.52 11.63
N ASN A 368 -7.25 0.29 11.35
CA ASN A 368 -8.67 -0.09 11.40
C ASN A 368 -9.22 -0.10 12.84
N ILE A 369 -8.47 -0.66 13.79
CA ILE A 369 -8.86 -0.63 15.22
C ILE A 369 -8.94 0.81 15.72
N ARG A 370 -7.96 1.64 15.35
CA ARG A 370 -7.93 3.07 15.69
C ARG A 370 -9.13 3.83 15.13
N PHE A 371 -9.62 3.45 13.94
CA PHE A 371 -10.85 4.03 13.39
C PHE A 371 -12.04 3.79 14.34
N PHE A 372 -12.23 2.58 14.84
CA PHE A 372 -13.32 2.27 15.78
C PHE A 372 -13.17 3.02 17.12
N GLU A 373 -11.95 3.13 17.66
CA GLU A 373 -11.70 3.94 18.86
C GLU A 373 -12.17 5.38 18.69
N VAL A 374 -11.81 6.05 17.58
CA VAL A 374 -12.22 7.44 17.33
C VAL A 374 -13.73 7.55 17.12
N MET A 375 -14.37 6.55 16.50
CA MET A 375 -15.82 6.54 16.37
C MET A 375 -16.52 6.42 17.73
N LEU A 376 -15.98 5.61 18.66
CA LEU A 376 -16.50 5.47 20.03
C LEU A 376 -16.31 6.73 20.85
N GLU A 377 -15.13 7.36 20.79
CA GLU A 377 -14.83 8.62 21.50
C GLU A 377 -15.75 9.77 21.09
N THR A 378 -16.24 9.74 19.85
CA THR A 378 -17.05 10.82 19.27
C THR A 378 -18.54 10.54 19.23
N THR A 379 -18.96 9.33 19.61
CA THR A 379 -20.37 8.96 19.82
C THR A 379 -20.75 9.31 21.27
N HIS A 380 -22.03 9.56 21.57
CA HIS A 380 -22.46 9.86 22.94
C HIS A 380 -21.92 8.79 23.91
N ALA A 381 -21.11 9.24 24.88
CA ALA A 381 -20.38 8.35 25.77
C ALA A 381 -21.35 7.57 26.67
N SER A 382 -21.50 6.27 26.38
CA SER A 382 -22.07 5.30 27.32
C SER A 382 -20.91 4.62 28.07
N PRO A 383 -21.12 4.13 29.31
CA PRO A 383 -20.09 3.33 30.00
C PRO A 383 -19.60 2.15 29.17
N ALA A 384 -20.51 1.50 28.41
CA ALA A 384 -20.17 0.41 27.50
C ALA A 384 -19.21 0.86 26.37
N HIS A 385 -19.45 2.03 25.75
CA HIS A 385 -18.55 2.58 24.75
C HIS A 385 -17.17 2.91 25.32
N SER A 386 -17.09 3.42 26.56
CA SER A 386 -15.81 3.70 27.22
C SER A 386 -15.02 2.41 27.48
N THR A 387 -15.66 1.37 28.02
CA THR A 387 -15.02 0.06 28.26
C THR A 387 -14.57 -0.60 26.96
N LEU A 388 -15.39 -0.51 25.90
CA LEU A 388 -15.04 -1.03 24.59
C LEU A 388 -13.84 -0.28 23.98
N ALA A 389 -13.82 1.05 24.06
CA ALA A 389 -12.70 1.87 23.56
C ALA A 389 -11.38 1.53 24.28
N GLU A 390 -11.42 1.33 25.61
CA GLU A 390 -10.25 0.91 26.37
C GLU A 390 -9.79 -0.50 25.96
N SER A 391 -10.72 -1.42 25.76
CA SER A 391 -10.42 -2.79 25.31
C SER A 391 -9.81 -2.83 23.90
N LEU A 392 -10.31 -2.00 22.97
CA LEU A 392 -9.75 -1.85 21.63
C LEU A 392 -8.34 -1.26 21.69
N LYS A 393 -8.12 -0.26 22.55
CA LYS A 393 -6.78 0.31 22.77
C LYS A 393 -5.80 -0.75 23.27
N MET A 394 -6.19 -1.59 24.23
CA MET A 394 -5.36 -2.70 24.70
C MET A 394 -5.04 -3.71 23.59
N LEU A 395 -6.01 -4.08 22.74
CA LEU A 395 -5.79 -4.95 21.59
C LEU A 395 -4.82 -4.32 20.60
N ARG A 396 -5.03 -3.05 20.25
CA ARG A 396 -4.17 -2.30 19.33
C ARG A 396 -2.73 -2.23 19.84
N ASP A 397 -2.53 -1.86 21.10
CA ASP A 397 -1.20 -1.70 21.70
C ASP A 397 -0.41 -3.01 21.72
N ARG A 398 -1.08 -4.17 21.75
CA ARG A 398 -0.44 -5.48 21.58
C ARG A 398 -0.01 -5.77 20.14
N LEU A 399 -0.78 -5.30 19.15
CA LEU A 399 -0.51 -5.52 17.72
C LEU A 399 0.60 -4.60 17.19
N VAL A 400 0.80 -3.44 17.81
CA VAL A 400 1.94 -2.58 17.50
C VAL A 400 3.23 -3.30 17.89
N PRO A 401 4.18 -3.52 16.96
CA PRO A 401 5.45 -4.15 17.29
C PRO A 401 6.13 -3.38 18.43
N SER A 402 6.56 -4.08 19.48
CA SER A 402 7.48 -3.49 20.46
C SER A 402 8.68 -2.95 19.69
N LYS A 403 9.05 -1.67 19.90
CA LYS A 403 10.32 -1.15 19.40
C LYS A 403 11.41 -2.07 19.95
N SER A 404 11.94 -2.95 19.12
CA SER A 404 13.09 -3.78 19.45
C SER A 404 14.24 -2.83 19.73
N GLU A 405 14.78 -2.90 20.95
CA GLU A 405 16.05 -2.27 21.34
C GLU A 405 17.21 -2.75 20.46
#